data_AF-G9PL34-F1
#
_entry.id   AF-G9PL34-F1
#
_cell.length_a   1.000
_cell.length_b   1.000
_cell.length_c   1.000
_cell.angle_alpha   90.00
_cell.angle_beta   90.00
_cell.angle_gamma   90.00
#
_symmetry.space_group_name_H-M   'P 1'
#
loop_
_entity.id
_entity.type
_entity.pdbx_description
1 polymer ?
#
loop_
_entity_poly.entity_id
_entity_poly.type
_entity_poly.pdbx_seq_one_letter_code
_entity_poly.pdbx_strand_id
1 'polypeptide(L)'
;MAIPSTTDNTPDPAAQPLARSSDSINHMTITKEETAMNTAISTLEYASVGTGTGLAVPTSTTTPTTMKAAAKTEAAKSQRQVPARIGRAQLQAIAEQLDATDRELLALLAAHRYATTRQLAQITELSRQYGSARSALRQTSRRLRRQHGLRLVAHLARRIGGTRAGSAGYVWYLTTAGQRLTDEGRGTRRRFQEPSALFLAHTLAITQARVVIEQAIHAVGGRLARLRTEPACWRSWLRLGGALGWLKPDLEAITATDAGAEDHWLLEVDLDTEHPARLLAKCHDYQAHLASGTFHAQHGYYPQVVWLLTNPTRAGRLAEQIAADQTLTPELFKITAAPEQLAALIQRGP
;
A
#
# COMPACT_ATOMS: atom_id res chain seq x y z
N MET A 1 -24.24 11.27 65.79
CA MET A 1 -23.06 11.65 66.61
C MET A 1 -22.11 12.38 65.64
N ALA A 2 -22.34 13.66 65.37
CA ALA A 2 -21.89 14.86 66.09
C ALA A 2 -20.40 15.23 65.79
N ILE A 3 -20.26 16.42 65.19
CA ILE A 3 -19.13 17.19 64.60
C ILE A 3 -18.30 17.91 65.73
N PRO A 4 -17.28 18.82 65.55
CA PRO A 4 -16.74 19.60 64.39
C PRO A 4 -15.16 19.72 64.36
N SER A 5 -14.49 20.42 63.41
CA SER A 5 -14.29 21.88 63.39
C SER A 5 -13.59 22.42 62.12
N THR A 6 -13.99 23.66 61.81
CA THR A 6 -13.76 24.52 60.65
C THR A 6 -12.60 25.50 60.84
N THR A 7 -11.89 25.86 59.75
CA THR A 7 -11.48 27.21 59.25
C THR A 7 -10.56 26.95 58.04
N ASP A 8 -10.54 27.69 56.92
CA ASP A 8 -10.64 29.14 56.74
C ASP A 8 -10.97 29.52 55.27
N ASN A 9 -11.40 30.76 55.06
CA ASN A 9 -11.92 31.33 53.80
C ASN A 9 -10.87 32.06 52.92
N THR A 10 -11.21 32.18 51.62
CA THR A 10 -10.92 33.30 50.65
C THR A 10 -9.60 33.33 49.83
N PRO A 11 -9.53 34.05 48.68
CA PRO A 11 -9.77 33.52 47.33
C PRO A 11 -8.56 33.64 46.36
N ASP A 12 -8.67 32.93 45.24
CA ASP A 12 -7.72 32.82 44.14
C ASP A 12 -7.64 34.11 43.28
N PRO A 13 -6.46 34.72 43.05
CA PRO A 13 -6.31 35.80 42.07
C PRO A 13 -5.87 35.26 40.70
N ALA A 14 -6.59 35.73 39.68
CA ALA A 14 -6.35 35.52 38.27
C ALA A 14 -4.88 35.65 37.84
N ALA A 15 -4.37 34.62 37.16
CA ALA A 15 -3.13 34.70 36.37
C ALA A 15 -3.48 34.83 34.88
N GLN A 16 -3.18 36.00 34.33
CA GLN A 16 -3.17 36.29 32.90
C GLN A 16 -2.11 35.42 32.17
N PRO A 17 -2.37 34.96 30.92
CA PRO A 17 -1.36 34.31 30.12
C PRO A 17 -0.40 35.34 29.51
N LEU A 18 0.90 35.16 29.78
CA LEU A 18 2.02 35.85 29.17
C LEU A 18 2.07 35.55 27.66
N ALA A 19 1.94 36.61 26.86
CA ALA A 19 2.25 36.61 25.45
C ALA A 19 3.74 36.28 25.24
N ARG A 20 4.04 35.27 24.42
CA ARG A 20 5.37 35.04 23.84
C ARG A 20 5.31 35.18 22.32
N SER A 21 5.89 36.29 21.89
CA SER A 21 6.69 36.52 20.69
C SER A 21 6.59 35.48 19.57
N SER A 22 5.97 35.91 18.47
CA SER A 22 6.04 35.28 17.15
C SER A 22 7.41 35.49 16.54
N ASP A 23 8.18 34.43 16.35
CA ASP A 23 9.28 34.39 15.40
C ASP A 23 8.89 33.51 14.20
N SER A 24 9.02 34.12 13.01
CA SER A 24 8.65 33.61 11.69
C SER A 24 9.21 32.22 11.38
N ILE A 25 8.32 31.25 11.17
CA ILE A 25 8.62 30.06 10.37
C ILE A 25 8.12 30.34 8.95
N ASN A 26 9.06 30.43 8.02
CA ASN A 26 8.79 30.52 6.59
C ASN A 26 7.98 29.31 6.13
N HIS A 27 6.67 29.50 5.93
CA HIS A 27 5.84 28.55 5.21
C HIS A 27 6.33 28.47 3.76
N MET A 28 6.97 27.35 3.38
CA MET A 28 7.05 26.98 1.97
C MET A 28 5.63 26.72 1.47
N THR A 29 5.15 27.64 0.64
CA THR A 29 3.90 27.54 -0.10
C THR A 29 3.99 26.35 -1.08
N ILE A 30 3.47 25.20 -0.65
CA ILE A 30 3.05 24.14 -1.58
C ILE A 30 1.82 24.70 -2.29
N THR A 31 2.00 25.03 -3.56
CA THR A 31 0.93 25.64 -4.36
C THR A 31 -0.25 24.67 -4.51
N LYS A 32 -1.47 25.21 -4.42
CA LYS A 32 -2.74 24.47 -4.48
C LYS A 32 -2.91 23.66 -5.79
N GLU A 33 -2.17 24.02 -6.84
CA GLU A 33 -2.12 23.30 -8.11
C GLU A 33 -1.28 22.01 -8.06
N GLU A 34 -0.20 21.95 -7.27
CA GLU A 34 0.63 20.76 -7.15
C GLU A 34 -0.06 19.66 -6.33
N THR A 35 -0.84 20.04 -5.31
CA THR A 35 -1.71 19.12 -4.55
C THR A 35 -2.86 18.60 -5.41
N ALA A 36 -3.50 19.45 -6.22
CA ALA A 36 -4.60 19.06 -7.10
C ALA A 36 -4.14 18.11 -8.24
N MET A 37 -2.94 18.31 -8.77
CA MET A 37 -2.38 17.46 -9.83
C MET A 37 -1.92 16.08 -9.30
N ASN A 38 -1.58 15.98 -8.01
CA ASN A 38 -1.22 14.73 -7.34
C ASN A 38 -2.45 13.89 -6.94
N THR A 39 -3.59 14.52 -6.64
CA THR A 39 -4.88 13.85 -6.34
C THR A 39 -5.57 13.30 -7.59
N ALA A 40 -5.65 14.07 -8.68
CA ALA A 40 -6.46 13.71 -9.84
C ALA A 40 -5.91 12.55 -10.70
N ILE A 41 -4.59 12.30 -10.66
CA ILE A 41 -3.95 11.24 -11.47
C ILE A 41 -3.98 9.88 -10.75
N SER A 42 -4.14 9.87 -9.42
CA SER A 42 -4.04 8.65 -8.61
C SER A 42 -5.25 7.71 -8.72
N THR A 43 -6.42 8.22 -9.09
CA THR A 43 -7.67 7.44 -9.25
C THR A 43 -8.04 7.16 -10.71
N LEU A 44 -7.70 8.04 -11.65
CA LEU A 44 -8.10 7.92 -13.06
C LEU A 44 -7.22 6.99 -13.90
N GLU A 45 -5.94 6.79 -13.57
CA GLU A 45 -5.05 5.90 -14.37
C GLU A 45 -5.32 4.40 -14.15
N TYR A 46 -6.08 4.02 -13.12
CA TYR A 46 -6.37 2.61 -12.83
C TYR A 46 -7.71 2.11 -13.39
N ALA A 47 -8.59 3.01 -13.83
CA ALA A 47 -9.93 2.67 -14.31
C ALA A 47 -10.05 2.45 -15.83
N SER A 48 -9.02 2.77 -16.62
CA SER A 48 -9.08 2.68 -18.09
C SER A 48 -8.29 1.48 -18.63
N VAL A 49 -8.90 0.30 -18.57
CA VAL A 49 -8.58 -0.82 -19.46
C VAL A 49 -9.87 -1.24 -20.15
N GLY A 50 -10.25 -0.46 -21.18
CA GLY A 50 -11.39 -0.76 -22.03
C GLY A 50 -11.18 -2.04 -22.84
N THR A 51 -12.17 -2.93 -22.78
CA THR A 51 -12.29 -4.14 -23.59
C THR A 51 -12.66 -3.78 -25.03
N GLY A 52 -11.67 -3.77 -25.93
CA GLY A 52 -11.90 -3.69 -27.37
C GLY A 52 -12.02 -5.09 -27.99
N THR A 53 -13.25 -5.58 -28.11
CA THR A 53 -13.60 -6.78 -28.91
C THR A 53 -13.76 -6.42 -30.38
N GLY A 54 -13.07 -7.18 -31.25
CA GLY A 54 -13.46 -7.45 -32.64
C GLY A 54 -12.91 -6.50 -33.71
N LEU A 55 -12.04 -7.00 -34.60
CA LEU A 55 -12.41 -7.36 -35.97
C LEU A 55 -11.19 -7.85 -36.80
N ALA A 56 -11.41 -8.98 -37.47
CA ALA A 56 -10.95 -9.39 -38.80
C ALA A 56 -9.44 -9.36 -39.14
N VAL A 57 -8.86 -10.57 -39.17
CA VAL A 57 -7.71 -10.95 -39.99
C VAL A 57 -8.20 -11.35 -41.39
N PRO A 58 -7.59 -10.90 -42.50
CA PRO A 58 -7.63 -11.64 -43.75
C PRO A 58 -6.33 -12.40 -43.97
N THR A 59 -6.49 -13.71 -44.16
CA THR A 59 -5.51 -14.67 -44.65
C THR A 59 -5.27 -14.43 -46.14
N SER A 60 -4.01 -14.37 -46.57
CA SER A 60 -3.66 -14.57 -47.99
C SER A 60 -2.52 -15.57 -48.11
N THR A 61 -2.87 -16.68 -48.75
CA THR A 61 -2.07 -17.82 -49.18
C THR A 61 -1.35 -17.48 -50.48
N THR A 62 -0.03 -17.69 -50.60
CA THR A 62 0.63 -18.02 -51.88
C THR A 62 1.96 -18.77 -51.64
N THR A 63 2.10 -19.88 -52.35
CA THR A 63 3.20 -20.87 -52.40
C THR A 63 4.46 -20.32 -53.14
N PRO A 64 5.63 -21.03 -53.09
CA PRO A 64 6.95 -20.46 -53.33
C PRO A 64 7.45 -20.58 -54.78
N THR A 65 8.29 -19.63 -55.21
CA THR A 65 9.13 -19.76 -56.41
C THR A 65 10.59 -19.88 -56.01
N THR A 66 11.19 -20.98 -56.46
CA THR A 66 12.58 -21.39 -56.31
C THR A 66 13.52 -20.44 -57.07
N MET A 67 14.49 -19.83 -56.38
CA MET A 67 15.79 -19.50 -56.99
C MET A 67 16.93 -19.70 -56.00
N LYS A 68 17.96 -20.33 -56.55
CA LYS A 68 19.13 -20.95 -55.96
C LYS A 68 20.25 -19.91 -55.91
N ALA A 69 20.73 -19.57 -54.70
CA ALA A 69 22.04 -18.96 -54.52
C ALA A 69 22.59 -19.35 -53.15
N ALA A 70 23.71 -20.06 -53.18
CA ALA A 70 24.43 -20.51 -52.01
C ALA A 70 25.09 -19.32 -51.30
N ALA A 71 24.68 -19.06 -50.06
CA ALA A 71 25.45 -18.28 -49.11
C ALA A 71 25.58 -19.09 -47.83
N LYS A 72 26.82 -19.52 -47.55
CA LYS A 72 27.24 -20.08 -46.26
C LYS A 72 26.98 -19.01 -45.20
N THR A 73 25.99 -19.21 -44.35
CA THR A 73 25.85 -18.42 -43.12
C THR A 73 25.65 -19.41 -42.00
N GLU A 74 26.69 -19.56 -41.19
CA GLU A 74 26.67 -20.31 -39.94
C GLU A 74 25.51 -19.81 -39.09
N ALA A 75 24.51 -20.66 -38.93
CA ALA A 75 23.43 -20.45 -37.99
C ALA A 75 24.02 -20.49 -36.58
N ALA A 76 24.45 -19.32 -36.08
CA ALA A 76 24.71 -19.09 -34.68
C ALA A 76 23.42 -19.42 -33.93
N LYS A 77 23.36 -20.63 -33.36
CA LYS A 77 22.36 -21.02 -32.37
C LYS A 77 22.43 -19.97 -31.26
N SER A 78 21.49 -19.03 -31.27
CA SER A 78 21.22 -18.16 -30.13
C SER A 78 20.64 -19.04 -29.02
N GLN A 79 21.52 -19.79 -28.36
CA GLN A 79 21.21 -20.42 -27.09
C GLN A 79 20.92 -19.28 -26.14
N ARG A 80 19.64 -19.06 -25.88
CA ARG A 80 19.13 -18.13 -24.88
C ARG A 80 19.72 -18.59 -23.53
N GLN A 81 20.90 -18.07 -23.19
CA GLN A 81 21.58 -18.39 -21.94
C GLN A 81 20.63 -18.00 -20.82
N VAL A 82 20.11 -19.01 -20.12
CA VAL A 82 19.35 -18.78 -18.89
C VAL A 82 20.34 -18.13 -17.92
N PRO A 83 20.11 -16.88 -17.48
CA PRO A 83 21.11 -16.17 -16.70
C PRO A 83 21.36 -16.93 -15.39
N ALA A 84 22.62 -17.33 -15.18
CA ALA A 84 23.06 -18.19 -14.09
C ALA A 84 22.46 -17.75 -12.74
N ARG A 85 21.99 -18.70 -11.93
CA ARG A 85 21.37 -18.41 -10.63
C ARG A 85 22.38 -17.72 -9.70
N ILE A 86 21.97 -16.64 -9.01
CA ILE A 86 22.83 -15.98 -8.01
C ILE A 86 23.07 -16.94 -6.83
N GLY A 87 24.34 -17.32 -6.63
CA GLY A 87 24.78 -18.19 -5.54
C GLY A 87 24.68 -17.53 -4.16
N ARG A 88 24.92 -18.28 -3.07
CA ARG A 88 24.87 -17.74 -1.69
C ARG A 88 25.97 -16.70 -1.43
N ALA A 89 27.21 -17.00 -1.81
CA ALA A 89 28.34 -16.08 -1.64
C ALA A 89 28.15 -14.78 -2.44
N GLN A 90 27.71 -14.88 -3.70
CA GLN A 90 27.40 -13.70 -4.51
C GLN A 90 26.25 -12.88 -3.91
N LEU A 91 25.21 -13.53 -3.37
CA LEU A 91 24.10 -12.84 -2.73
C LEU A 91 24.55 -12.10 -1.46
N GLN A 92 25.45 -12.70 -0.68
CA GLN A 92 26.05 -12.08 0.51
C GLN A 92 26.87 -10.84 0.14
N ALA A 93 27.75 -10.94 -0.85
CA ALA A 93 28.53 -9.81 -1.36
C ALA A 93 27.63 -8.67 -1.86
N ILE A 94 26.51 -8.99 -2.52
CA ILE A 94 25.51 -7.98 -2.91
C ILE A 94 24.88 -7.34 -1.67
N ALA A 95 24.47 -8.14 -0.67
CA ALA A 95 23.81 -7.65 0.54
C ALA A 95 24.68 -6.67 1.35
N GLU A 96 26.00 -6.87 1.36
CA GLU A 96 26.98 -6.00 2.00
C GLU A 96 27.10 -4.63 1.31
N GLN A 97 26.82 -4.57 0.00
CA GLN A 97 26.87 -3.33 -0.79
C GLN A 97 25.57 -2.49 -0.70
N LEU A 98 24.48 -3.06 -0.18
CA LEU A 98 23.20 -2.35 -0.08
C LEU A 98 23.22 -1.37 1.10
N ASP A 99 22.85 -0.12 0.84
CA ASP A 99 22.62 0.85 1.91
C ASP A 99 21.22 0.70 2.53
N ALA A 100 20.91 1.53 3.54
CA ALA A 100 19.62 1.49 4.23
C ALA A 100 18.44 1.72 3.28
N THR A 101 18.54 2.67 2.34
CA THR A 101 17.48 2.97 1.37
C THR A 101 17.29 1.82 0.39
N ASP A 102 18.36 1.15 -0.02
CA ASP A 102 18.25 -0.02 -0.89
C ASP A 102 17.50 -1.16 -0.19
N ARG A 103 17.83 -1.43 1.08
CA ARG A 103 17.13 -2.45 1.89
C ARG A 103 15.67 -2.07 2.12
N GLU A 104 15.39 -0.80 2.37
CA GLU A 104 14.03 -0.26 2.50
C GLU A 104 13.20 -0.51 1.24
N LEU A 105 13.73 -0.19 0.05
CA LEU A 105 13.05 -0.47 -1.22
C LEU A 105 12.75 -1.97 -1.43
N LEU A 106 13.68 -2.85 -1.06
CA LEU A 106 13.45 -4.30 -1.15
C LEU A 106 12.36 -4.75 -0.16
N ALA A 107 12.39 -4.23 1.08
CA ALA A 107 11.37 -4.52 2.08
C ALA A 107 9.98 -4.03 1.67
N LEU A 108 9.88 -2.85 1.04
CA LEU A 108 8.62 -2.35 0.47
C LEU A 108 8.06 -3.28 -0.61
N LEU A 109 8.92 -3.78 -1.51
CA LEU A 109 8.50 -4.73 -2.53
C LEU A 109 8.18 -6.12 -1.96
N ALA A 110 8.82 -6.53 -0.85
CA ALA A 110 8.47 -7.75 -0.14
C ALA A 110 7.07 -7.65 0.47
N ALA A 111 6.76 -6.53 1.14
CA ALA A 111 5.46 -6.29 1.72
C ALA A 111 4.37 -6.16 0.64
N HIS A 112 4.58 -5.33 -0.38
CA HIS A 112 3.52 -5.00 -1.33
C HIS A 112 3.46 -5.88 -2.57
N ARG A 113 4.44 -6.76 -2.81
CA ARG A 113 4.61 -7.59 -4.03
C ARG A 113 4.87 -6.80 -5.31
N TYR A 114 4.09 -5.75 -5.57
CA TYR A 114 4.21 -4.84 -6.71
C TYR A 114 4.11 -3.40 -6.23
N ALA A 115 4.93 -2.50 -6.80
CA ALA A 115 4.83 -1.07 -6.53
C ALA A 115 5.35 -0.26 -7.73
N THR A 116 4.80 0.93 -7.95
CA THR A 116 5.33 1.86 -8.95
C THR A 116 6.56 2.60 -8.43
N THR A 117 7.37 3.13 -9.35
CA THR A 117 8.48 4.03 -8.98
C THR A 117 8.00 5.24 -8.16
N ARG A 118 6.80 5.78 -8.48
CA ARG A 118 6.21 6.93 -7.79
C ARG A 118 5.83 6.60 -6.35
N GLN A 119 5.11 5.49 -6.14
CA GLN A 119 4.73 5.04 -4.80
C GLN A 119 5.96 4.80 -3.91
N LEU A 120 6.99 4.12 -4.45
CA LEU A 120 8.23 3.90 -3.72
C LEU A 120 8.93 5.22 -3.38
N ALA A 121 8.99 6.16 -4.32
CA ALA A 121 9.59 7.47 -4.08
C ALA A 121 8.85 8.24 -2.98
N GLN A 122 7.51 8.28 -3.03
CA GLN A 122 6.68 8.95 -2.03
C GLN A 122 6.88 8.39 -0.63
N ILE A 123 7.03 7.06 -0.48
CA ILE A 123 7.28 6.44 0.83
C ILE A 123 8.70 6.77 1.31
N THR A 124 9.73 6.52 0.47
CA THR A 124 11.13 6.76 0.85
C THR A 124 11.47 8.24 1.03
N GLU A 125 10.65 9.16 0.53
CA GLU A 125 10.82 10.60 0.75
C GLU A 125 10.44 10.99 2.16
N LEU A 126 9.41 10.40 2.77
CA LEU A 126 8.97 10.75 4.13
C LEU A 126 10.04 10.43 5.18
N SER A 127 10.84 9.39 4.95
CA SER A 127 11.95 9.04 5.83
C SER A 127 13.24 9.82 5.55
N ARG A 128 13.26 10.72 4.54
CA ARG A 128 14.48 11.34 4.01
C ARG A 128 14.35 12.83 3.75
N GLN A 129 15.46 13.54 3.92
CA GLN A 129 15.58 14.95 3.56
C GLN A 129 15.88 15.13 2.05
N TYR A 130 15.11 14.49 1.17
CA TYR A 130 15.20 14.86 -0.24
C TYR A 130 14.67 16.29 -0.39
N GLY A 131 15.44 17.19 -1.01
CA GLY A 131 15.01 18.58 -1.18
C GLY A 131 13.82 18.81 -2.13
N SER A 132 13.21 17.75 -2.69
CA SER A 132 11.96 17.80 -3.48
C SER A 132 11.49 16.40 -3.92
N ALA A 133 10.19 16.27 -4.19
CA ALA A 133 9.57 15.06 -4.77
C ALA A 133 10.20 14.64 -6.10
N ARG A 134 10.57 15.62 -6.95
CA ARG A 134 11.29 15.35 -8.21
C ARG A 134 12.67 14.74 -7.94
N SER A 135 13.36 15.20 -6.90
CA SER A 135 14.64 14.63 -6.49
C SER A 135 14.47 13.21 -5.96
N ALA A 136 13.49 12.99 -5.08
CA ALA A 136 13.15 11.66 -4.57
C ALA A 136 12.87 10.67 -5.72
N LEU A 137 12.00 11.04 -6.66
CA LEU A 137 11.67 10.20 -7.82
C LEU A 137 12.89 9.82 -8.66
N ARG A 138 13.81 10.78 -8.90
CA ARG A 138 15.05 10.52 -9.65
C ARG A 138 15.99 9.59 -8.88
N GLN A 139 16.17 9.81 -7.57
CA GLN A 139 17.04 8.98 -6.74
C GLN A 139 16.49 7.54 -6.66
N THR A 140 15.20 7.39 -6.39
CA THR A 140 14.52 6.08 -6.35
C THR A 140 14.59 5.37 -7.70
N SER A 141 14.38 6.09 -8.81
CA SER A 141 14.56 5.53 -10.16
C SER A 141 15.98 4.99 -10.40
N ARG A 142 17.02 5.73 -9.99
CA ARG A 142 18.42 5.29 -10.13
C ARG A 142 18.71 4.05 -9.29
N ARG A 143 18.24 4.03 -8.05
CA ARG A 143 18.41 2.90 -7.13
C ARG A 143 17.74 1.63 -7.67
N LEU A 144 16.50 1.74 -8.14
CA LEU A 144 15.78 0.61 -8.74
C LEU A 144 16.47 0.08 -10.00
N ARG A 145 17.02 0.96 -10.86
CA ARG A 145 17.85 0.53 -12.00
C ARG A 145 19.13 -0.20 -11.56
N ARG A 146 19.80 0.26 -10.50
CA ARG A 146 20.97 -0.42 -9.93
C ARG A 146 20.58 -1.81 -9.39
N GLN A 147 19.53 -1.89 -8.58
CA GLN A 147 19.01 -3.15 -8.04
C GLN A 147 18.54 -4.11 -9.14
N HIS A 148 18.01 -3.58 -10.24
CA HIS A 148 17.69 -4.35 -11.44
C HIS A 148 18.93 -4.93 -12.11
N GLY A 149 20.00 -4.13 -12.24
CA GLY A 149 21.32 -4.61 -12.71
C GLY A 149 21.91 -5.71 -11.83
N LEU A 150 21.68 -5.63 -10.52
CA LEU A 150 22.03 -6.67 -9.53
C LEU A 150 21.03 -7.85 -9.51
N ARG A 151 20.00 -7.82 -10.37
CA ARG A 151 18.93 -8.82 -10.50
C ARG A 151 18.15 -9.06 -9.21
N LEU A 152 18.08 -8.08 -8.31
CA LEU A 152 17.27 -8.15 -7.09
C LEU A 152 15.80 -7.81 -7.35
N VAL A 153 15.57 -6.86 -8.26
CA VAL A 153 14.23 -6.46 -8.71
C VAL A 153 14.10 -6.65 -10.22
N ALA A 154 12.86 -6.79 -10.68
CA ALA A 154 12.46 -6.76 -12.08
C ALA A 154 11.24 -5.84 -12.21
N HIS A 155 10.86 -5.49 -13.44
CA HIS A 155 9.65 -4.73 -13.70
C HIS A 155 8.77 -5.43 -14.73
N LEU A 156 7.46 -5.20 -14.68
CA LEU A 156 6.53 -5.69 -15.69
C LEU A 156 6.84 -5.03 -17.05
N ALA A 157 6.60 -5.76 -18.14
CA ALA A 157 6.75 -5.23 -19.49
C ALA A 157 5.72 -4.12 -19.77
N ARG A 158 4.48 -4.33 -19.31
CA ARG A 158 3.43 -3.31 -19.30
C ARG A 158 3.77 -2.20 -18.32
N ARG A 159 3.66 -0.95 -18.80
CA ARG A 159 3.81 0.27 -17.99
C ARG A 159 2.44 0.79 -17.58
N ILE A 160 2.41 1.53 -16.48
CA ILE A 160 1.27 2.37 -16.13
C ILE A 160 1.51 3.75 -16.74
N GLY A 161 0.51 4.27 -17.45
CA GLY A 161 0.59 5.50 -18.24
C GLY A 161 1.09 5.30 -19.68
N GLY A 162 1.00 6.35 -20.49
CA GLY A 162 1.40 6.33 -21.90
C GLY A 162 2.90 6.11 -22.12
N THR A 163 3.29 5.83 -23.37
CA THR A 163 4.68 5.53 -23.79
C THR A 163 5.71 6.60 -23.38
N ARG A 164 5.26 7.84 -23.10
CA ARG A 164 6.09 9.00 -22.70
C ARG A 164 6.48 9.03 -21.21
N ALA A 165 5.95 8.16 -20.35
CA ALA A 165 6.19 8.22 -18.89
C ALA A 165 7.62 7.84 -18.44
N GLY A 166 8.47 7.31 -19.33
CA GLY A 166 9.83 6.87 -18.98
C GLY A 166 9.84 5.76 -17.91
N SER A 167 10.86 5.72 -17.05
CA SER A 167 10.96 4.72 -15.95
C SER A 167 10.05 5.02 -14.76
N ALA A 168 9.31 6.13 -14.78
CA ALA A 168 8.35 6.45 -13.73
C ALA A 168 7.12 5.54 -13.80
N GLY A 169 6.76 5.06 -15.00
CA GLY A 169 5.63 4.14 -15.22
C GLY A 169 5.96 2.65 -15.01
N TYR A 170 7.14 2.31 -14.49
CA TYR A 170 7.47 0.91 -14.18
C TYR A 170 6.78 0.43 -12.91
N VAL A 171 6.24 -0.78 -13.01
CA VAL A 171 5.75 -1.58 -11.88
C VAL A 171 6.84 -2.58 -11.53
N TRP A 172 7.43 -2.42 -10.35
CA TRP A 172 8.54 -3.22 -9.85
C TRP A 172 8.06 -4.38 -8.99
N TYR A 173 8.85 -5.46 -8.97
CA TYR A 173 8.66 -6.61 -8.10
C TYR A 173 10.01 -7.26 -7.75
N LEU A 174 10.08 -7.98 -6.64
CA LEU A 174 11.28 -8.74 -6.27
C LEU A 174 11.47 -9.97 -7.16
N THR A 175 12.69 -10.17 -7.64
CA THR A 175 13.08 -11.47 -8.22
C THR A 175 13.28 -12.51 -7.12
N THR A 176 13.55 -13.77 -7.49
CA THR A 176 13.96 -14.79 -6.52
C THR A 176 15.21 -14.42 -5.73
N ALA A 177 16.13 -13.63 -6.29
CA ALA A 177 17.31 -13.18 -5.56
C ALA A 177 16.97 -12.09 -4.55
N GLY A 178 16.13 -11.11 -4.93
CA GLY A 178 15.63 -10.09 -4.01
C GLY A 178 14.83 -10.67 -2.86
N GLN A 179 13.92 -11.62 -3.16
CA GLN A 179 13.14 -12.33 -2.12
C GLN A 179 14.04 -13.03 -1.09
N ARG A 180 15.17 -13.60 -1.50
CA ARG A 180 16.12 -14.26 -0.57
C ARG A 180 16.86 -13.29 0.35
N LEU A 181 16.89 -12.00 0.04
CA LEU A 181 17.45 -10.97 0.91
C LEU A 181 16.43 -10.44 1.93
N THR A 182 15.14 -10.57 1.64
CA THR A 182 14.05 -10.09 2.50
C THR A 182 13.46 -11.21 3.35
N ASP A 183 13.40 -12.42 2.82
CA ASP A 183 13.03 -13.64 3.54
C ASP A 183 14.28 -14.26 4.16
N GLU A 184 14.54 -13.98 5.44
CA GLU A 184 15.41 -14.84 6.26
C GLU A 184 14.73 -16.21 6.53
N GLY A 185 14.44 -16.97 5.46
CA GLY A 185 14.12 -18.38 5.51
C GLY A 185 12.67 -18.79 5.82
N ARG A 186 11.67 -17.89 5.77
CA ARG A 186 10.28 -18.22 6.16
C ARG A 186 9.22 -18.14 5.06
N GLY A 187 9.55 -17.70 3.85
CA GLY A 187 8.60 -17.58 2.74
C GLY A 187 8.61 -18.78 1.77
N THR A 188 7.42 -19.23 1.33
CA THR A 188 7.30 -20.08 0.13
C THR A 188 7.94 -19.37 -1.06
N ARG A 189 8.91 -20.01 -1.73
CA ARG A 189 9.53 -19.48 -2.96
C ARG A 189 8.44 -19.18 -3.99
N ARG A 190 8.14 -17.89 -4.19
CA ARG A 190 7.22 -17.45 -5.25
C ARG A 190 7.98 -17.40 -6.56
N ARG A 191 7.65 -18.32 -7.47
CA ARG A 191 8.08 -18.19 -8.88
C ARG A 191 7.29 -17.05 -9.50
N PHE A 192 7.96 -16.18 -10.24
CA PHE A 192 7.28 -15.10 -10.95
C PHE A 192 6.27 -15.68 -11.94
N GLN A 193 5.04 -15.21 -11.83
CA GLN A 193 3.96 -15.37 -12.79
C GLN A 193 3.43 -13.97 -13.09
N GLU A 194 3.11 -13.68 -14.35
CA GLU A 194 2.57 -12.38 -14.70
C GLU A 194 1.17 -12.21 -14.08
N PRO A 195 0.92 -11.13 -13.32
CA PRO A 195 -0.35 -10.95 -12.62
C PRO A 195 -1.48 -10.58 -13.59
N SER A 196 -2.70 -11.01 -13.28
CA SER A 196 -3.90 -10.48 -13.96
C SER A 196 -4.00 -8.97 -13.76
N ALA A 197 -4.70 -8.27 -14.66
CA ALA A 197 -4.87 -6.82 -14.57
C ALA A 197 -5.57 -6.42 -13.25
N LEU A 198 -6.65 -7.13 -12.91
CA LEU A 198 -7.40 -6.91 -11.67
C LEU A 198 -6.53 -7.11 -10.42
N PHE A 199 -5.79 -8.23 -10.35
CA PHE A 199 -4.92 -8.51 -9.21
C PHE A 199 -3.82 -7.44 -9.06
N LEU A 200 -3.24 -6.99 -10.18
CA LEU A 200 -2.24 -5.92 -10.16
C LEU A 200 -2.83 -4.60 -9.69
N ALA A 201 -3.99 -4.19 -10.22
CA ALA A 201 -4.66 -2.95 -9.85
C ALA A 201 -4.97 -2.93 -8.34
N HIS A 202 -5.54 -4.02 -7.81
CA HIS A 202 -5.84 -4.16 -6.39
C HIS A 202 -4.58 -4.12 -5.52
N THR A 203 -3.52 -4.84 -5.91
CA THR A 203 -2.23 -4.80 -5.18
C THR A 203 -1.64 -3.39 -5.12
N LEU A 204 -1.67 -2.67 -6.26
CA LEU A 204 -1.17 -1.29 -6.32
C LEU A 204 -2.04 -0.32 -5.54
N ALA A 205 -3.34 -0.56 -5.46
CA ALA A 205 -4.26 0.23 -4.64
C ALA A 205 -3.96 0.05 -3.14
N ILE A 206 -3.63 -1.16 -2.69
CA ILE A 206 -3.15 -1.41 -1.30
C ILE A 206 -1.85 -0.63 -1.03
N THR A 207 -0.90 -0.63 -1.97
CA THR A 207 0.31 0.21 -1.86
C THR A 207 -0.03 1.69 -1.81
N GLN A 208 -1.03 2.13 -2.58
CA GLN A 208 -1.47 3.53 -2.54
C GLN A 208 -2.11 3.89 -1.20
N ALA A 209 -2.90 2.99 -0.61
CA ALA A 209 -3.47 3.19 0.73
C ALA A 209 -2.37 3.42 1.78
N ARG A 210 -1.27 2.65 1.71
CA ARG A 210 -0.08 2.91 2.55
C ARG A 210 0.45 4.32 2.36
N VAL A 211 0.68 4.75 1.12
CA VAL A 211 1.20 6.10 0.83
C VAL A 211 0.33 7.16 1.51
N VAL A 212 -1.00 7.04 1.37
CA VAL A 212 -1.95 7.99 1.97
C VAL A 212 -1.88 7.96 3.48
N ILE A 213 -1.89 6.78 4.12
CA ILE A 213 -1.79 6.64 5.58
C ILE A 213 -0.49 7.27 6.10
N GLU A 214 0.64 6.93 5.46
CA GLU A 214 1.96 7.36 5.91
C GLU A 214 2.15 8.88 5.75
N GLN A 215 1.67 9.46 4.64
CA GLN A 215 1.65 10.91 4.45
C GLN A 215 0.72 11.62 5.44
N ALA A 216 -0.47 11.05 5.67
CA ALA A 216 -1.47 11.65 6.53
C ALA A 216 -1.00 11.72 7.98
N ILE A 217 -0.43 10.64 8.52
CA ILE A 217 0.09 10.63 9.89
C ILE A 217 1.33 11.52 10.04
N HIS A 218 2.21 11.56 9.04
CA HIS A 218 3.39 12.42 9.05
C HIS A 218 3.01 13.91 9.05
N ALA A 219 1.93 14.29 8.35
CA ALA A 219 1.43 15.65 8.31
C ALA A 219 0.96 16.19 9.68
N VAL A 220 0.68 15.31 10.64
CA VAL A 220 0.31 15.67 12.03
C VAL A 220 1.41 15.32 13.03
N GLY A 221 2.66 15.16 12.55
CA GLY A 221 3.84 14.88 13.36
C GLY A 221 4.12 13.39 13.59
N GLY A 222 3.08 12.56 13.60
CA GLY A 222 3.19 11.14 13.89
C GLY A 222 3.92 10.29 12.83
N ARG A 223 3.89 8.97 13.04
CA ARG A 223 4.57 7.98 12.19
C ARG A 223 3.72 6.73 11.96
N LEU A 224 3.97 6.06 10.83
CA LEU A 224 3.48 4.71 10.60
C LEU A 224 4.34 3.72 11.42
N ALA A 225 3.81 3.24 12.54
CA ALA A 225 4.54 2.36 13.46
C ALA A 225 4.66 0.93 12.95
N ARG A 226 3.63 0.43 12.26
CA ARG A 226 3.62 -0.91 11.67
C ARG A 226 2.71 -0.95 10.46
N LEU A 227 3.09 -1.77 9.48
CA LEU A 227 2.23 -2.10 8.35
C LEU A 227 2.45 -3.54 7.90
N ARG A 228 1.34 -4.27 7.69
CA ARG A 228 1.34 -5.63 7.17
C ARG A 228 0.25 -5.78 6.11
N THR A 229 0.62 -6.31 4.96
CA THR A 229 -0.30 -6.68 3.88
C THR A 229 -0.66 -8.16 3.96
N GLU A 230 -1.65 -8.58 3.18
CA GLU A 230 -1.95 -10.00 3.08
C GLU A 230 -0.78 -10.85 2.51
N PRO A 231 -0.59 -12.09 2.99
CA PRO A 231 -1.36 -12.77 4.04
C PRO A 231 -0.84 -12.50 5.47
N ALA A 232 0.15 -11.62 5.65
CA ALA A 232 0.82 -11.42 6.93
C ALA A 232 -0.08 -10.72 7.99
N CYS A 233 -1.15 -10.06 7.56
CA CYS A 233 -2.18 -9.47 8.42
C CYS A 233 -3.42 -10.38 8.62
N TRP A 234 -3.45 -11.59 8.05
CA TRP A 234 -4.58 -12.50 8.25
C TRP A 234 -4.63 -13.01 9.69
N ARG A 235 -5.84 -13.23 10.19
CA ARG A 235 -6.09 -13.67 11.57
C ARG A 235 -7.01 -14.88 11.55
N SER A 236 -6.78 -15.83 12.45
CA SER A 236 -7.66 -16.98 12.63
C SER A 236 -8.20 -17.01 14.04
N TRP A 237 -9.46 -17.40 14.21
CA TRP A 237 -10.08 -17.57 15.52
C TRP A 237 -11.00 -18.79 15.54
N LEU A 238 -11.35 -19.28 16.72
CA LEU A 238 -12.35 -20.34 16.87
C LEU A 238 -13.74 -19.72 16.96
N ARG A 239 -14.64 -20.13 16.06
CA ARG A 239 -16.06 -19.76 16.09
C ARG A 239 -16.79 -20.51 17.20
N LEU A 240 -17.97 -20.02 17.57
CA LEU A 240 -18.89 -20.76 18.45
C LEU A 240 -19.18 -22.12 17.80
N GLY A 241 -18.81 -23.22 18.47
CA GLY A 241 -18.85 -24.58 17.91
C GLY A 241 -17.50 -25.17 17.45
N GLY A 242 -16.39 -24.44 17.64
CA GLY A 242 -15.03 -24.98 17.47
C GLY A 242 -14.49 -24.97 16.03
N ALA A 243 -15.26 -24.50 15.05
CA ALA A 243 -14.78 -24.33 13.68
C ALA A 243 -13.78 -23.16 13.58
N LEU A 244 -12.75 -23.32 12.74
CA LEU A 244 -11.76 -22.26 12.50
C LEU A 244 -12.34 -21.20 11.54
N GLY A 245 -12.47 -19.97 12.02
CA GLY A 245 -12.76 -18.77 11.25
C GLY A 245 -11.47 -18.08 10.79
N TRP A 246 -11.56 -17.36 9.66
CA TRP A 246 -10.47 -16.56 9.11
C TRP A 246 -10.92 -15.14 8.81
N LEU A 247 -10.11 -14.18 9.22
CA LEU A 247 -10.23 -12.77 8.86
C LEU A 247 -9.09 -12.48 7.91
N LYS A 248 -9.42 -11.94 6.74
CA LYS A 248 -8.46 -11.68 5.68
C LYS A 248 -8.54 -10.21 5.25
N PRO A 249 -8.05 -9.29 6.10
CA PRO A 249 -7.88 -7.90 5.70
C PRO A 249 -6.86 -7.80 4.57
N ASP A 250 -7.01 -6.81 3.70
CA ASP A 250 -6.01 -6.53 2.68
C ASP A 250 -4.76 -5.88 3.29
N LEU A 251 -4.96 -5.09 4.35
CA LEU A 251 -3.92 -4.30 5.01
C LEU A 251 -4.22 -4.13 6.52
N GLU A 252 -3.19 -4.26 7.34
CA GLU A 252 -3.15 -3.81 8.73
C GLU A 252 -2.17 -2.64 8.84
N ALA A 253 -2.59 -1.58 9.51
CA ALA A 253 -1.74 -0.43 9.81
C ALA A 253 -1.85 -0.07 11.29
N ILE A 254 -0.73 0.37 11.86
CA ILE A 254 -0.67 1.00 13.18
C ILE A 254 0.00 2.34 13.00
N THR A 255 -0.72 3.42 13.31
CA THR A 255 -0.19 4.77 13.32
C THR A 255 0.07 5.18 14.76
N ALA A 256 1.16 5.92 15.00
CA ALA A 256 1.49 6.43 16.31
C ALA A 256 1.62 7.96 16.23
N THR A 257 0.96 8.66 17.14
CA THR A 257 1.16 10.10 17.36
C THR A 257 2.53 10.36 17.99
N ASP A 258 2.99 11.61 17.98
CA ASP A 258 4.24 12.00 18.66
C ASP A 258 4.19 11.78 20.18
N ALA A 259 2.99 11.82 20.76
CA ALA A 259 2.76 11.49 22.17
C ALA A 259 2.80 9.98 22.46
N GLY A 260 2.94 9.14 21.42
CA GLY A 260 3.04 7.68 21.55
C GLY A 260 1.69 6.94 21.59
N ALA A 261 0.56 7.64 21.46
CA ALA A 261 -0.74 6.98 21.32
C ALA A 261 -0.84 6.28 19.96
N GLU A 262 -1.27 5.01 19.96
CA GLU A 262 -1.40 4.18 18.77
C GLU A 262 -2.86 4.04 18.33
N ASP A 263 -3.11 4.25 17.03
CA ASP A 263 -4.36 3.88 16.38
C ASP A 263 -4.15 2.63 15.52
N HIS A 264 -5.10 1.70 15.62
CA HIS A 264 -5.01 0.40 14.97
C HIS A 264 -6.09 0.26 13.89
N TRP A 265 -5.67 -0.11 12.68
CA TRP A 265 -6.53 -0.12 11.50
C TRP A 265 -6.45 -1.45 10.77
N LEU A 266 -7.61 -1.98 10.35
CA LEU A 266 -7.73 -3.03 9.35
C LEU A 266 -8.45 -2.46 8.14
N LEU A 267 -7.84 -2.55 6.96
CA LEU A 267 -8.37 -1.93 5.75
C LEU A 267 -8.76 -2.98 4.71
N GLU A 268 -9.82 -2.64 3.98
CA GLU A 268 -10.34 -3.35 2.83
C GLU A 268 -10.40 -2.42 1.63
N VAL A 269 -9.83 -2.85 0.50
CA VAL A 269 -9.71 -2.03 -0.72
C VAL A 269 -10.58 -2.61 -1.83
N ASP A 270 -11.74 -2.02 -2.06
CA ASP A 270 -12.65 -2.45 -3.11
C ASP A 270 -12.59 -1.52 -4.33
N LEU A 271 -12.13 -2.07 -5.46
CA LEU A 271 -12.04 -1.38 -6.74
C LEU A 271 -13.31 -1.53 -7.60
N ASP A 272 -14.48 -1.64 -6.95
CA ASP A 272 -15.78 -1.93 -7.57
C ASP A 272 -15.81 -3.24 -8.37
N THR A 273 -15.10 -4.25 -7.85
CA THR A 273 -14.94 -5.55 -8.54
C THR A 273 -15.61 -6.68 -7.81
N GLU A 274 -15.92 -6.49 -6.51
CA GLU A 274 -16.66 -7.45 -5.73
C GLU A 274 -18.18 -7.22 -5.81
N HIS A 275 -18.95 -8.29 -5.60
CA HIS A 275 -20.41 -8.17 -5.50
C HIS A 275 -20.78 -7.55 -4.14
N PRO A 276 -21.76 -6.62 -4.04
CA PRO A 276 -22.11 -5.95 -2.78
C PRO A 276 -22.40 -6.90 -1.60
N ALA A 277 -23.07 -8.03 -1.86
CA ALA A 277 -23.33 -9.05 -0.85
C ALA A 277 -22.04 -9.63 -0.21
N ARG A 278 -20.92 -9.64 -0.95
CA ARG A 278 -19.62 -10.10 -0.43
C ARG A 278 -18.99 -9.08 0.53
N LEU A 279 -19.16 -7.78 0.26
CA LEU A 279 -18.73 -6.72 1.18
C LEU A 279 -19.47 -6.85 2.52
N LEU A 280 -20.79 -7.00 2.47
CA LEU A 280 -21.61 -7.17 3.68
C LEU A 280 -21.26 -8.46 4.44
N ALA A 281 -21.05 -9.58 3.73
CA ALA A 281 -20.56 -10.81 4.35
C ALA A 281 -19.21 -10.61 5.07
N LYS A 282 -18.29 -9.83 4.48
CA LYS A 282 -17.01 -9.49 5.11
C LYS A 282 -17.21 -8.63 6.36
N CYS A 283 -18.17 -7.69 6.35
CA CYS A 283 -18.57 -6.95 7.56
C CYS A 283 -19.05 -7.89 8.68
N HIS A 284 -19.85 -8.91 8.36
CA HIS A 284 -20.25 -9.91 9.36
C HIS A 284 -19.07 -10.75 9.86
N ASP A 285 -18.08 -11.07 9.03
CA ASP A 285 -16.87 -11.76 9.49
C ASP A 285 -16.07 -10.89 10.49
N TYR A 286 -15.98 -9.58 10.27
CA TYR A 286 -15.39 -8.63 11.22
C TYR A 286 -16.19 -8.55 12.53
N GLN A 287 -17.52 -8.46 12.44
CA GLN A 287 -18.40 -8.41 13.60
C GLN A 287 -18.29 -9.71 14.42
N ALA A 288 -18.24 -10.87 13.77
CA ALA A 288 -18.08 -12.17 14.42
C ALA A 288 -16.71 -12.31 15.10
N HIS A 289 -15.65 -11.77 14.48
CA HIS A 289 -14.32 -11.74 15.09
C HIS A 289 -14.27 -10.80 16.30
N LEU A 290 -14.89 -9.61 16.23
CA LEU A 290 -15.06 -8.71 17.38
C LEU A 290 -15.84 -9.40 18.52
N ALA A 291 -17.01 -9.97 18.21
CA ALA A 291 -17.88 -10.64 19.17
C ALA A 291 -17.24 -11.87 19.83
N SER A 292 -16.21 -12.46 19.21
CA SER A 292 -15.45 -13.56 19.83
C SER A 292 -14.71 -13.13 21.10
N GLY A 293 -14.42 -11.84 21.28
CA GLY A 293 -13.67 -11.28 22.40
C GLY A 293 -12.19 -11.70 22.47
N THR A 294 -11.76 -12.67 21.67
CA THR A 294 -10.41 -13.27 21.72
C THR A 294 -9.31 -12.25 21.46
N PHE A 295 -9.50 -11.40 20.43
CA PHE A 295 -8.53 -10.38 20.09
C PHE A 295 -8.41 -9.32 21.19
N HIS A 296 -9.55 -8.85 21.71
CA HIS A 296 -9.59 -7.86 22.78
C HIS A 296 -8.98 -8.39 24.08
N ALA A 297 -9.27 -9.64 24.46
CA ALA A 297 -8.67 -10.26 25.64
C ALA A 297 -7.13 -10.38 25.56
N GLN A 298 -6.58 -10.55 24.35
CA GLN A 298 -5.14 -10.67 24.13
C GLN A 298 -4.42 -9.33 24.02
N HIS A 299 -5.07 -8.30 23.46
CA HIS A 299 -4.41 -7.04 23.08
C HIS A 299 -4.95 -5.80 23.79
N GLY A 300 -6.12 -5.87 24.45
CA GLY A 300 -6.76 -4.75 25.14
C GLY A 300 -7.52 -3.77 24.24
N TYR A 301 -7.57 -3.99 22.93
CA TYR A 301 -8.26 -3.13 21.94
C TYR A 301 -8.82 -3.96 20.79
N TYR A 302 -9.56 -3.32 19.88
CA TYR A 302 -9.92 -3.87 18.58
C TYR A 302 -9.67 -2.84 17.47
N PRO A 303 -9.04 -3.20 16.33
CA PRO A 303 -8.76 -2.24 15.27
C PRO A 303 -10.04 -1.71 14.63
N GLN A 304 -10.02 -0.43 14.26
CA GLN A 304 -11.06 0.16 13.42
C GLN A 304 -11.01 -0.49 12.03
N VAL A 305 -12.17 -0.89 11.50
CA VAL A 305 -12.27 -1.45 10.14
C VAL A 305 -12.54 -0.31 9.16
N VAL A 306 -11.71 -0.18 8.13
CA VAL A 306 -11.82 0.89 7.12
C VAL A 306 -12.05 0.29 5.74
N TRP A 307 -13.16 0.67 5.11
CA TRP A 307 -13.41 0.38 3.70
C TRP A 307 -12.92 1.53 2.83
N LEU A 308 -12.02 1.23 1.89
CA LEU A 308 -11.59 2.13 0.82
C LEU A 308 -12.28 1.71 -0.48
N LEU A 309 -13.30 2.45 -0.88
CA LEU A 309 -13.99 2.24 -2.15
C LEU A 309 -13.58 3.30 -3.17
N THR A 310 -13.64 2.97 -4.45
CA THR A 310 -13.41 3.94 -5.54
C THR A 310 -14.69 4.63 -6.03
N ASN A 311 -15.86 4.16 -5.60
CA ASN A 311 -17.16 4.61 -6.06
C ASN A 311 -17.98 5.20 -4.89
N PRO A 312 -18.24 6.53 -4.86
CA PRO A 312 -18.99 7.17 -3.78
C PRO A 312 -20.43 6.64 -3.62
N THR A 313 -21.10 6.29 -4.72
CA THR A 313 -22.46 5.73 -4.65
C THR A 313 -22.45 4.38 -3.96
N ARG A 314 -21.45 3.56 -4.29
CA ARG A 314 -21.26 2.25 -3.66
C ARG A 314 -20.89 2.37 -2.19
N ALA A 315 -20.03 3.33 -1.84
CA ALA A 315 -19.69 3.65 -0.45
C ALA A 315 -20.93 4.04 0.36
N GLY A 316 -21.79 4.91 -0.19
CA GLY A 316 -23.06 5.29 0.44
C GLY A 316 -23.99 4.09 0.68
N ARG A 317 -24.18 3.24 -0.33
CA ARG A 317 -24.99 2.02 -0.19
C ARG A 317 -24.45 1.06 0.85
N LEU A 318 -23.13 0.87 0.92
CA LEU A 318 -22.53 0.03 1.97
C LEU A 318 -22.79 0.62 3.36
N ALA A 319 -22.66 1.94 3.51
CA ALA A 319 -22.94 2.62 4.77
C ALA A 319 -24.40 2.44 5.20
N GLU A 320 -25.34 2.62 4.27
CA GLU A 320 -26.77 2.40 4.50
C GLU A 320 -27.07 0.96 4.90
N GLN A 321 -26.47 -0.02 4.22
CA GLN A 321 -26.64 -1.44 4.53
C GLN A 321 -26.09 -1.80 5.91
N ILE A 322 -24.91 -1.28 6.29
CA ILE A 322 -24.35 -1.49 7.62
C ILE A 322 -25.23 -0.84 8.69
N ALA A 323 -25.74 0.37 8.46
CA ALA A 323 -26.61 1.06 9.41
C ALA A 323 -27.99 0.40 9.58
N ALA A 324 -28.51 -0.22 8.51
CA ALA A 324 -29.80 -0.91 8.54
C ALA A 324 -29.72 -2.32 9.16
N ASP A 325 -28.54 -2.93 9.20
CA ASP A 325 -28.34 -4.27 9.75
C ASP A 325 -28.11 -4.23 11.26
N GLN A 326 -29.12 -4.68 12.03
CA GLN A 326 -29.10 -4.67 13.50
C GLN A 326 -28.04 -5.60 14.12
N THR A 327 -27.45 -6.50 13.33
CA THR A 327 -26.39 -7.39 13.80
C THR A 327 -25.00 -6.77 13.69
N LEU A 328 -24.86 -5.65 12.97
CA LEU A 328 -23.60 -4.94 12.79
C LEU A 328 -23.53 -3.73 13.74
N THR A 329 -22.32 -3.44 14.21
CA THR A 329 -22.02 -2.20 14.95
C THR A 329 -21.49 -1.17 13.96
N PRO A 330 -22.27 -0.14 13.55
CA PRO A 330 -21.83 0.80 12.52
C PRO A 330 -20.52 1.53 12.85
N GLU A 331 -20.29 1.82 14.13
CA GLU A 331 -19.10 2.52 14.62
C GLU A 331 -17.80 1.73 14.39
N LEU A 332 -17.89 0.40 14.21
CA LEU A 332 -16.75 -0.45 13.86
C LEU A 332 -16.24 -0.19 12.43
N PHE A 333 -17.07 0.39 11.56
CA PHE A 333 -16.76 0.55 10.15
C PHE A 333 -16.63 2.04 9.78
N LYS A 334 -15.47 2.43 9.25
CA LYS A 334 -15.29 3.71 8.57
C LYS A 334 -15.27 3.48 7.08
N ILE A 335 -16.08 4.22 6.34
CA ILE A 335 -16.17 4.09 4.90
C ILE A 335 -15.61 5.35 4.27
N THR A 336 -14.69 5.18 3.34
CA THR A 336 -14.09 6.26 2.56
C THR A 336 -14.20 5.94 1.07
N ALA A 337 -14.43 6.97 0.27
CA ALA A 337 -14.52 6.88 -1.19
C ALA A 337 -13.43 7.67 -1.92
N ALA A 338 -12.55 8.32 -1.16
CA ALA A 338 -11.50 9.20 -1.68
C ALA A 338 -10.25 9.18 -0.77
N PRO A 339 -9.04 9.34 -1.34
CA PRO A 339 -7.80 9.44 -0.57
C PRO A 339 -7.83 10.52 0.52
N GLU A 340 -8.47 11.65 0.25
CA GLU A 340 -8.56 12.79 1.19
C GLU A 340 -9.40 12.42 2.43
N GLN A 341 -10.43 11.60 2.26
CA GLN A 341 -11.24 11.11 3.37
C GLN A 341 -10.47 10.12 4.24
N LEU A 342 -9.68 9.23 3.62
CA LEU A 342 -8.75 8.37 4.35
C LEU A 342 -7.72 9.20 5.11
N ALA A 343 -7.10 10.19 4.46
CA ALA A 343 -6.12 11.06 5.10
C ALA A 343 -6.72 11.79 6.31
N ALA A 344 -7.91 12.38 6.16
CA ALA A 344 -8.61 13.06 7.25
C ALA A 344 -9.05 12.13 8.38
N LEU A 345 -9.30 10.85 8.10
CA LEU A 345 -9.55 9.83 9.12
C LEU A 345 -8.26 9.55 9.91
N ILE A 346 -7.16 9.27 9.22
CA ILE A 346 -5.87 8.98 9.85
C ILE A 346 -5.35 10.16 10.69
N GLN A 347 -5.56 11.39 10.24
CA GLN A 347 -5.14 12.58 10.97
C GLN A 347 -5.93 12.85 12.25
N ARG A 348 -7.21 12.43 12.29
CA ARG A 348 -8.09 12.65 13.44
C ARG A 348 -8.06 11.51 14.45
N GLY A 349 -7.70 10.30 14.00
CA GLY A 349 -7.92 9.07 14.75
C GLY A 349 -9.32 8.48 14.51
N PRO A 350 -9.56 7.27 15.04
CA PRO A 350 -10.79 6.50 14.81
C PRO A 350 -12.07 7.13 15.38
#